data_AF-A0A6X7LV53-F1
#
_entry.id   AF-A0A6X7LV53-F1
#
_cell.length_a   1.000
_cell.length_b   1.000
_cell.length_c   1.000
_cell.angle_alpha   90.00
_cell.angle_beta   90.00
_cell.angle_gamma   90.00
#
_symmetry.space_group_name_H-M   'P 1'
#
loop_
_entity.id
_entity.type
_entity.pdbx_description
1 polymer ?
#
loop_
_entity_poly.entity_id
_entity_poly.type
_entity_poly.pdbx_seq_one_letter_code
_entity_poly.pdbx_strand_id
1 'polypeptide(L)'
;MGKNNHPENKYRKWFSTAITYLIAGGLCWYMLWASAISHYTVLQNTVPEWTTYFCTGITTGSLSFIYAFYIRTFNRTLKYLLNAFTGGFCLGFILSLNCYDVCVYLFPDKVISYESEYDVVFPGPSRGKYGHCEAGLWLKDQNTSRWIQLCTNKEFPRSHHKQGMTGVWVTARVNKIGSYIVKYEFIYM
;
A
#
# COMPACT_ATOMS: atom_id res chain seq x y z
N MET A 1 -40.87 23.44 32.87
CA MET A 1 -39.39 23.41 32.88
C MET A 1 -38.90 22.51 31.74
N GLY A 2 -38.72 23.07 30.55
CA GLY A 2 -38.11 22.36 29.42
C GLY A 2 -36.60 22.59 29.44
N LYS A 3 -35.81 21.56 29.74
CA LYS A 3 -34.36 21.62 29.59
C LYS A 3 -34.02 21.66 28.10
N ASN A 4 -33.39 22.75 27.69
CA ASN A 4 -32.88 22.99 26.34
C ASN A 4 -31.76 22.00 25.99
N ASN A 5 -32.10 20.80 25.51
CA ASN A 5 -31.14 19.78 25.04
C ASN A 5 -30.64 20.02 23.59
N HIS A 6 -30.94 21.18 23.00
CA HIS A 6 -30.67 21.45 21.59
C HIS A 6 -29.19 21.78 21.24
N PRO A 7 -28.46 22.61 22.02
CA PRO A 7 -27.08 22.95 21.66
C PRO A 7 -26.10 21.79 21.91
N GLU A 8 -26.27 21.02 22.99
CA GLU A 8 -25.39 19.89 23.35
C GLU A 8 -25.37 18.79 22.26
N ASN A 9 -26.54 18.51 21.66
CA ASN A 9 -26.66 17.56 20.56
C ASN A 9 -25.98 18.06 19.27
N LYS A 10 -25.93 19.38 19.06
CA LYS A 10 -25.21 19.98 17.92
C LYS A 10 -23.71 19.82 18.10
N TYR A 11 -23.15 20.20 19.25
CA TYR A 11 -21.72 20.05 19.54
C TYR A 11 -21.26 18.59 19.48
N ARG A 12 -22.04 17.66 20.03
CA ARG A 12 -21.74 16.21 19.97
C ARG A 12 -21.69 15.70 18.53
N LYS A 13 -22.60 16.14 17.66
CA LYS A 13 -22.57 15.80 16.23
C LYS A 13 -21.33 16.35 15.54
N TRP A 14 -21.00 17.63 15.72
CA TRP A 14 -19.78 18.22 15.14
C TRP A 14 -18.53 17.50 15.61
N PHE A 15 -18.46 17.15 16.89
CA PHE A 15 -17.35 16.38 17.45
C PHE A 15 -17.23 14.99 16.82
N SER A 16 -18.34 14.24 16.73
CA SER A 16 -18.35 12.94 16.05
C SER A 16 -17.95 13.04 14.58
N THR A 17 -18.45 14.04 13.86
CA THR A 17 -18.10 14.28 12.46
C THR A 17 -16.62 14.65 12.30
N ALA A 18 -16.07 15.50 13.18
CA ALA A 18 -14.66 15.83 13.18
C ALA A 18 -13.77 14.60 13.42
N ILE A 19 -14.14 13.73 14.37
CA ILE A 19 -13.44 12.46 14.60
C ILE A 19 -13.47 11.59 13.35
N THR A 20 -14.64 11.45 12.70
CA THR A 20 -14.76 10.67 11.46
C THR A 20 -13.83 11.20 10.36
N TYR A 21 -13.77 12.52 10.18
CA TYR A 21 -12.87 13.12 9.19
C TYR A 21 -11.39 12.93 9.55
N LEU A 22 -11.02 13.01 10.83
CA LEU A 22 -9.65 12.75 11.28
C LEU A 22 -9.23 11.31 11.01
N ILE A 23 -10.10 10.35 11.33
CA ILE A 23 -9.83 8.93 11.06
C ILE A 23 -9.71 8.70 9.55
N ALA A 24 -10.66 9.21 8.75
CA ALA A 24 -10.63 9.08 7.30
C ALA A 24 -9.36 9.71 6.69
N GLY A 25 -8.96 10.90 7.15
CA GLY A 25 -7.74 11.57 6.72
C GLY A 25 -6.48 10.76 7.07
N GLY A 26 -6.42 10.21 8.29
CA GLY A 26 -5.33 9.32 8.71
C GLY A 26 -5.24 8.05 7.87
N LEU A 27 -6.39 7.46 7.51
CA LEU A 27 -6.43 6.31 6.60
C LEU A 27 -5.94 6.66 5.19
N CYS A 28 -6.40 7.78 4.63
CA CYS A 28 -5.92 8.25 3.33
C CYS A 28 -4.40 8.49 3.33
N TRP A 29 -3.88 9.10 4.40
CA TRP A 29 -2.45 9.31 4.58
C TRP A 29 -1.68 7.98 4.63
N TYR A 30 -2.15 7.04 5.45
CA TYR A 30 -1.54 5.70 5.54
C TYR A 30 -1.51 5.00 4.18
N MET A 31 -2.60 5.05 3.42
CA MET A 31 -2.68 4.42 2.10
C MET A 31 -1.69 5.01 1.10
N LEU A 32 -1.52 6.34 1.10
CA LEU A 32 -0.52 7.01 0.26
C LEU A 32 0.90 6.62 0.65
N TRP A 33 1.19 6.60 1.95
CA TRP A 33 2.49 6.20 2.49
C TRP A 33 2.82 4.74 2.18
N ALA A 34 1.87 3.82 2.40
CA ALA A 34 2.04 2.40 2.12
C ALA A 34 2.20 2.12 0.62
N SER A 35 1.45 2.82 -0.24
CA SER A 35 1.62 2.73 -1.70
C SER A 35 2.99 3.25 -2.16
N ALA A 36 3.51 4.30 -1.53
CA ALA A 36 4.85 4.80 -1.84
C ALA A 36 5.94 3.78 -1.48
N ILE A 37 5.77 3.05 -0.37
CA ILE A 37 6.66 1.95 0.02
C ILE A 37 6.56 0.79 -0.98
N SER A 38 5.34 0.41 -1.36
CA SER A 38 5.07 -0.70 -2.29
C SER A 38 5.83 -0.57 -3.63
N HIS A 39 6.08 0.66 -4.08
CA HIS A 39 6.85 0.93 -5.29
C HIS A 39 8.34 0.56 -5.24
N TYR A 40 8.89 0.30 -4.05
CA TYR A 40 10.28 -0.08 -3.84
C TYR A 40 10.41 -1.45 -3.16
N THR A 41 9.30 -2.13 -2.89
CA THR A 41 9.30 -3.47 -2.28
C THR A 41 9.15 -4.56 -3.33
N VAL A 42 9.83 -5.67 -3.09
CA VAL A 42 9.74 -6.90 -3.87
C VAL A 42 9.36 -8.01 -2.91
N LEU A 43 8.15 -8.54 -3.05
CA LEU A 43 7.66 -9.64 -2.22
C LEU A 43 8.04 -11.00 -2.82
N GLN A 44 8.30 -11.99 -1.97
CA GLN A 44 8.46 -13.38 -2.39
C GLN A 44 7.19 -13.89 -3.08
N ASN A 45 7.32 -14.74 -4.10
CA ASN A 45 6.16 -15.34 -4.78
C ASN A 45 5.30 -16.23 -3.87
N THR A 46 5.84 -16.66 -2.74
CA THR A 46 5.14 -17.47 -1.75
C THR A 46 4.16 -16.66 -0.90
N VAL A 47 4.22 -15.33 -0.93
CA VAL A 47 3.35 -14.45 -0.13
C VAL A 47 1.96 -14.41 -0.75
N PRO A 48 0.89 -14.87 -0.06
CA PRO A 48 -0.45 -14.93 -0.61
C PRO A 48 -1.18 -13.60 -0.41
N GLU A 49 -0.73 -12.56 -1.11
CA GLU A 49 -1.25 -11.18 -0.99
C GLU A 49 -2.77 -11.11 -1.17
N TRP A 50 -3.24 -11.47 -2.37
CA TRP A 50 -4.65 -11.41 -2.74
C TRP A 50 -5.54 -12.23 -1.80
N THR A 51 -5.12 -13.44 -1.46
CA THR A 51 -5.85 -14.29 -0.52
C THR A 51 -6.02 -13.61 0.82
N THR A 52 -4.96 -12.98 1.34
CA THR A 52 -5.00 -12.25 2.62
C THR A 52 -5.93 -11.05 2.54
N TYR A 53 -5.88 -10.28 1.44
CA TYR A 53 -6.74 -9.11 1.25
C TYR A 53 -8.22 -9.49 1.15
N PHE A 54 -8.54 -10.55 0.42
CA PHE A 54 -9.91 -11.06 0.35
C PHE A 54 -10.39 -11.63 1.68
N CYS A 55 -9.56 -12.42 2.39
CA CYS A 55 -9.92 -12.99 3.69
C CYS A 55 -10.19 -11.90 4.74
N THR A 56 -9.36 -10.86 4.81
CA THR A 56 -9.56 -9.72 5.71
C THR A 56 -10.82 -8.92 5.35
N GLY A 57 -11.10 -8.72 4.06
CA GLY A 57 -12.38 -8.15 3.61
C GLY A 57 -13.58 -9.00 4.02
N ILE A 58 -13.56 -10.32 3.78
CA ILE A 58 -14.69 -11.21 4.10
C ILE A 58 -14.96 -11.24 5.61
N THR A 59 -13.92 -11.33 6.43
CA THR A 59 -14.05 -11.36 7.90
C THR A 59 -14.67 -10.07 8.43
N THR A 60 -14.14 -8.90 8.03
CA THR A 60 -14.68 -7.59 8.43
C THR A 60 -16.09 -7.31 7.90
N GLY A 61 -16.38 -7.71 6.65
CA GLY A 61 -17.72 -7.65 6.06
C GLY A 61 -18.72 -8.51 6.81
N SER A 62 -18.35 -9.74 7.17
CA SER A 62 -19.19 -10.66 7.95
C SER A 62 -19.48 -10.12 9.34
N LEU A 63 -18.48 -9.56 10.03
CA LEU A 63 -18.66 -8.90 11.33
C LEU A 63 -19.65 -7.74 11.24
N SER A 64 -19.54 -6.92 10.18
CA SER A 64 -20.44 -5.80 9.94
C SER A 64 -21.87 -6.27 9.63
N PHE A 65 -22.02 -7.36 8.88
CA PHE A 65 -23.32 -7.99 8.61
C PHE A 65 -23.98 -8.48 9.90
N ILE A 66 -23.25 -9.26 10.72
CA ILE A 66 -23.74 -9.83 11.99
C ILE A 66 -24.10 -8.72 12.97
N TYR A 67 -23.22 -7.72 13.14
CA TYR A 67 -23.47 -6.57 14.01
C TYR A 67 -24.74 -5.83 13.61
N ALA A 68 -24.90 -5.58 12.31
CA ALA A 68 -26.07 -4.93 11.80
C ALA A 68 -27.32 -5.81 12.06
N PHE A 69 -27.25 -7.12 11.77
CA PHE A 69 -28.34 -8.06 12.04
C PHE A 69 -28.79 -8.02 13.51
N TYR A 70 -27.84 -8.02 14.46
CA TYR A 70 -28.13 -8.04 15.90
C TYR A 70 -28.78 -6.74 16.42
N ILE A 71 -28.28 -5.56 16.00
CA ILE A 71 -28.76 -4.27 16.53
C ILE A 71 -30.16 -3.87 16.04
N ARG A 72 -30.60 -4.35 14.87
CA ARG A 72 -31.93 -4.00 14.34
C ARG A 72 -32.77 -5.26 14.20
N THR A 73 -33.40 -5.62 15.30
CA THR A 73 -34.00 -6.94 15.53
C THR A 73 -35.27 -7.25 14.71
N PHE A 74 -35.92 -6.30 14.01
CA PHE A 74 -37.29 -6.61 13.53
C PHE A 74 -37.81 -6.00 12.22
N ASN A 75 -37.02 -5.29 11.40
CA ASN A 75 -37.55 -4.81 10.11
C ASN A 75 -36.44 -4.50 9.08
N ARG A 76 -35.95 -5.51 8.34
CA ARG A 76 -34.89 -5.30 7.34
C ARG A 76 -35.24 -5.82 5.95
N THR A 77 -35.07 -4.92 4.98
CA THR A 77 -34.82 -5.28 3.58
C THR A 77 -33.43 -5.90 3.48
N LEU A 78 -33.30 -7.05 2.80
CA LEU A 78 -32.03 -7.72 2.48
C LEU A 78 -30.95 -6.75 1.97
N LYS A 79 -31.38 -5.73 1.22
CA LYS A 79 -30.54 -4.63 0.72
C LYS A 79 -29.70 -3.94 1.81
N TYR A 80 -30.26 -3.68 2.98
CA TYR A 80 -29.52 -2.99 4.05
C TYR A 80 -28.42 -3.89 4.64
N LEU A 81 -28.70 -5.18 4.81
CA LEU A 81 -27.72 -6.15 5.31
C LEU A 81 -26.57 -6.32 4.32
N LEU A 82 -26.87 -6.43 3.02
CA LEU A 82 -25.86 -6.47 1.97
C LEU A 82 -25.02 -5.19 1.94
N ASN A 83 -25.63 -4.02 2.08
CA ASN A 83 -24.89 -2.76 2.15
C ASN A 83 -23.93 -2.72 3.36
N ALA A 84 -24.34 -3.25 4.52
CA ALA A 84 -23.48 -3.34 5.69
C ALA A 84 -22.30 -4.31 5.46
N PHE A 85 -22.55 -5.46 4.83
CA PHE A 85 -21.50 -6.40 4.43
C PHE A 85 -20.52 -5.75 3.46
N THR A 86 -21.01 -5.17 2.37
CA THR A 86 -20.17 -4.54 1.35
C THR A 86 -19.35 -3.40 1.93
N GLY A 87 -19.94 -2.57 2.81
CA GLY A 87 -19.20 -1.50 3.50
C GLY A 87 -18.07 -2.03 4.37
N GLY A 88 -18.35 -3.06 5.19
CA GLY A 88 -17.33 -3.71 6.02
C GLY A 88 -16.25 -4.40 5.18
N PHE A 89 -16.65 -5.09 4.10
CA PHE A 89 -15.74 -5.76 3.19
C PHE A 89 -14.78 -4.77 2.52
N CYS A 90 -15.30 -3.68 1.95
CA CYS A 90 -14.48 -2.65 1.33
C CYS A 90 -13.52 -2.03 2.33
N LEU A 91 -13.97 -1.77 3.56
CA LEU A 91 -13.11 -1.23 4.61
C LEU A 91 -11.96 -2.18 4.95
N GLY A 92 -12.25 -3.46 5.25
CA GLY A 92 -11.20 -4.43 5.58
C GLY A 92 -10.24 -4.70 4.43
N PHE A 93 -10.77 -4.79 3.20
CA PHE A 93 -9.97 -4.97 1.99
C PHE A 93 -9.00 -3.80 1.82
N ILE A 94 -9.48 -2.55 1.82
CA ILE A 94 -8.64 -1.36 1.64
C ILE A 94 -7.57 -1.26 2.73
N LEU A 95 -7.92 -1.53 3.99
CA LEU A 95 -6.97 -1.47 5.11
C LEU A 95 -5.88 -2.54 5.04
N SER A 96 -6.16 -3.66 4.38
CA SER A 96 -5.20 -4.76 4.22
C SER A 96 -4.21 -4.55 3.08
N LEU A 97 -4.52 -3.67 2.12
CA LEU A 97 -3.66 -3.44 0.96
C LEU A 97 -2.26 -2.96 1.38
N ASN A 98 -1.24 -3.47 0.68
CA ASN A 98 0.19 -3.18 0.92
C ASN A 98 0.68 -3.54 2.34
N CYS A 99 -0.08 -4.32 3.13
CA CYS A 99 0.33 -4.66 4.50
C CYS A 99 1.65 -5.44 4.51
N TYR A 100 1.87 -6.32 3.53
CA TYR A 100 3.13 -7.08 3.40
C TYR A 100 4.30 -6.18 3.03
N ASP A 101 4.10 -5.20 2.14
CA ASP A 101 5.13 -4.21 1.79
C ASP A 101 5.55 -3.39 3.01
N VAL A 102 4.58 -2.94 3.79
CA VAL A 102 4.82 -2.22 5.05
C VAL A 102 5.55 -3.12 6.06
N CYS A 103 5.21 -4.40 6.16
CA CYS A 103 5.93 -5.36 7.00
C CYS A 103 7.40 -5.51 6.59
N VAL A 104 7.69 -5.60 5.28
CA VAL A 104 9.07 -5.64 4.78
C VAL A 104 9.84 -4.37 5.14
N TYR A 105 9.20 -3.22 5.02
CA TYR A 105 9.82 -1.93 5.32
C TYR A 105 10.12 -1.74 6.82
N LEU A 106 9.17 -2.09 7.69
CA LEU A 106 9.28 -1.87 9.14
C LEU A 106 10.12 -2.93 9.86
N PHE A 107 10.16 -4.17 9.36
CA PHE A 107 10.83 -5.29 10.02
C PHE A 107 11.90 -5.93 9.11
N PRO A 108 13.01 -5.22 8.85
CA PRO A 108 14.13 -5.80 8.11
C PRO A 108 14.97 -6.71 9.00
N ASP A 109 15.34 -7.89 8.50
CA ASP A 109 16.26 -8.81 9.19
C ASP A 109 17.71 -8.36 9.01
N LYS A 110 18.06 -7.90 7.80
CA LYS A 110 19.41 -7.45 7.45
C LYS A 110 19.40 -6.49 6.26
N VAL A 111 20.51 -5.79 6.07
CA VAL A 111 20.78 -5.00 4.87
C VAL A 111 21.81 -5.75 4.03
N ILE A 112 21.52 -5.91 2.74
CA ILE A 112 22.44 -6.51 1.77
C ILE A 112 22.75 -5.51 0.67
N SER A 113 23.94 -5.65 0.08
CA SER A 113 24.33 -4.95 -1.12
C SER A 113 24.79 -5.96 -2.16
N TYR A 114 24.34 -5.79 -3.39
CA TYR A 114 24.63 -6.72 -4.47
C TYR A 114 24.64 -6.00 -5.82
N GLU A 115 25.36 -6.59 -6.75
CA GLU A 115 25.30 -6.23 -8.16
C GLU A 115 24.04 -6.84 -8.78
N SER A 116 23.27 -6.01 -9.49
CA SER A 116 22.02 -6.41 -10.12
C SER A 116 22.10 -6.21 -11.63
N GLU A 117 21.59 -7.19 -12.37
CA GLU A 117 21.21 -7.01 -13.76
C GLU A 117 20.17 -5.88 -13.85
N TYR A 118 20.37 -4.94 -14.78
CA TYR A 118 19.45 -3.83 -14.98
C TYR A 118 19.08 -3.63 -16.44
N ASP A 119 17.90 -3.06 -16.65
CA ASP A 119 17.44 -2.58 -17.96
C ASP A 119 16.73 -1.22 -17.81
N VAL A 120 16.88 -0.34 -18.79
CA VAL A 120 16.30 1.02 -18.77
C VAL A 120 15.29 1.15 -19.90
N VAL A 121 14.03 1.39 -19.55
CA VAL A 121 12.92 1.46 -20.50
C VAL A 121 12.34 2.88 -20.55
N PHE A 122 12.04 3.36 -21.76
CA PHE A 122 11.36 4.63 -22.01
C PHE A 122 10.12 4.41 -22.90
N PRO A 123 8.93 4.92 -22.52
CA PRO A 123 8.61 5.57 -21.24
C PRO A 123 8.66 4.60 -20.06
N GLY A 124 8.71 5.15 -18.83
CA GLY A 124 8.63 4.34 -17.61
C GLY A 124 7.23 3.77 -17.35
N PRO A 125 7.06 2.98 -16.26
CA PRO A 125 5.76 2.39 -15.91
C PRO A 125 4.70 3.45 -15.64
N SER A 126 3.46 3.16 -15.99
CA SER A 126 2.32 4.01 -15.60
C SER A 126 2.19 4.03 -14.06
N ARG A 127 2.16 5.23 -13.47
CA ARG A 127 1.90 5.43 -12.03
C ARG A 127 0.46 5.88 -11.78
N GLY A 128 -0.47 5.27 -12.51
CA GLY A 128 -1.89 5.56 -12.45
C GLY A 128 -2.33 6.60 -13.50
N LYS A 129 -3.56 7.08 -13.37
CA LYS A 129 -4.21 7.89 -14.41
C LYS A 129 -3.50 9.22 -14.72
N TYR A 130 -2.82 9.80 -13.72
CA TYR A 130 -2.15 11.11 -13.83
C TYR A 130 -0.64 11.04 -13.57
N GLY A 131 -0.12 9.87 -13.17
CA GLY A 131 1.29 9.69 -12.85
C GLY A 131 2.05 9.15 -14.05
N HIS A 132 2.82 10.01 -14.72
CA HIS A 132 3.72 9.59 -15.79
C HIS A 132 5.11 9.37 -15.22
N CYS A 133 5.59 8.13 -15.29
CA CYS A 133 6.99 7.87 -15.06
C CYS A 133 7.80 8.14 -16.32
N GLU A 134 8.81 9.00 -16.23
CA GLU A 134 9.57 9.38 -17.41
C GLU A 134 10.45 8.23 -17.94
N ALA A 135 11.01 7.43 -17.03
CA ALA A 135 11.88 6.30 -17.32
C ALA A 135 11.69 5.19 -16.28
N GLY A 136 11.71 3.94 -16.72
CA GLY A 136 11.65 2.76 -15.85
C GLY A 136 13.03 2.14 -15.73
N LEU A 137 13.48 1.85 -14.52
CA LEU A 137 14.68 1.07 -14.25
C LEU A 137 14.27 -0.31 -13.73
N TRP A 138 14.47 -1.34 -14.54
CA TRP A 138 14.33 -2.72 -14.10
C TRP A 138 15.56 -3.14 -13.33
N LEU A 139 15.35 -3.76 -12.17
CA LEU A 139 16.36 -4.38 -11.33
C LEU A 139 15.91 -5.77 -10.96
N LYS A 140 16.86 -6.71 -10.95
CA LYS A 140 16.61 -8.07 -10.46
C LYS A 140 17.02 -8.17 -9.00
N ASP A 141 16.05 -8.39 -8.13
CA ASP A 141 16.30 -8.58 -6.70
C ASP A 141 16.90 -9.95 -6.42
N GLN A 142 18.04 -9.99 -5.75
CA GLN A 142 18.76 -11.25 -5.49
C GLN A 142 18.02 -12.13 -4.47
N ASN A 143 17.35 -11.53 -3.48
CA ASN A 143 16.70 -12.26 -2.40
C ASN A 143 15.40 -12.95 -2.84
N THR A 144 14.60 -12.28 -3.68
CA THR A 144 13.35 -12.84 -4.23
C THR A 144 13.52 -13.48 -5.61
N SER A 145 14.65 -13.23 -6.30
CA SER A 145 14.87 -13.57 -7.72
C SER A 145 13.83 -12.97 -8.67
N ARG A 146 13.13 -11.91 -8.24
CA ARG A 146 12.09 -11.23 -9.03
C ARG A 146 12.61 -9.92 -9.59
N TRP A 147 12.03 -9.54 -10.73
CA TRP A 147 12.26 -8.23 -11.33
C TRP A 147 11.33 -7.18 -10.71
N ILE A 148 11.88 -6.01 -10.42
CA ILE A 148 11.13 -4.82 -10.03
C ILE A 148 11.43 -3.68 -10.99
N GLN A 149 10.39 -2.95 -11.38
CA GLN A 149 10.53 -1.73 -12.18
C GLN A 149 10.41 -0.50 -11.29
N LEU A 150 11.53 0.15 -11.04
CA LEU A 150 11.58 1.43 -10.35
C LEU A 150 11.27 2.57 -11.32
N CYS A 151 10.63 3.62 -10.80
CA CYS A 151 10.43 4.83 -11.58
C CYS A 151 11.58 5.80 -11.36
N THR A 152 12.15 6.30 -12.44
CA THR A 152 13.22 7.30 -12.42
C THR A 152 12.96 8.42 -13.42
N ASN A 153 13.72 9.51 -13.29
CA ASN A 153 13.72 10.64 -14.22
C ASN A 153 14.62 10.29 -15.42
N LYS A 154 14.30 10.79 -16.62
CA LYS A 154 15.17 10.68 -17.81
C LYS A 154 16.59 11.21 -17.59
N GLU A 155 16.75 12.20 -16.73
CA GLU A 155 18.05 12.80 -16.41
C GLU A 155 18.92 11.91 -15.54
N PHE A 156 18.33 11.04 -14.72
CA PHE A 156 19.10 10.22 -13.78
C PHE A 156 20.00 9.21 -14.52
N PRO A 157 19.49 8.38 -15.47
CA PRO A 157 20.36 7.60 -16.33
C PRO A 157 21.34 8.48 -17.10
N ARG A 158 20.91 9.59 -17.73
CA ARG A 158 21.82 10.42 -18.54
C ARG A 158 23.00 11.01 -17.77
N SER A 159 22.81 11.37 -16.49
CA SER A 159 23.83 12.01 -15.67
C SER A 159 24.67 11.01 -14.86
N HIS A 160 24.05 9.92 -14.40
CA HIS A 160 24.70 8.95 -13.52
C HIS A 160 25.21 7.71 -14.26
N HIS A 161 24.66 7.38 -15.43
CA HIS A 161 25.15 6.32 -16.30
C HIS A 161 26.15 6.89 -17.31
N LYS A 162 27.44 6.70 -17.04
CA LYS A 162 28.53 7.09 -17.93
C LYS A 162 28.88 5.94 -18.88
N GLN A 163 29.40 6.27 -20.06
CA GLN A 163 29.87 5.27 -21.01
C GLN A 163 30.92 4.36 -20.35
N GLY A 164 30.69 3.04 -20.40
CA GLY A 164 31.52 2.03 -19.73
C GLY A 164 30.96 1.50 -18.40
N MET A 165 29.89 2.08 -17.85
CA MET A 165 29.16 1.47 -16.74
C MET A 165 28.27 0.35 -17.26
N THR A 166 28.40 -0.85 -16.70
CA THR A 166 27.69 -2.05 -17.14
C THR A 166 26.91 -2.73 -16.03
N GLY A 167 26.95 -2.20 -14.79
CA GLY A 167 26.23 -2.77 -13.65
C GLY A 167 25.52 -1.73 -12.80
N VAL A 168 24.58 -2.20 -11.97
CA VAL A 168 23.95 -1.41 -10.91
C VAL A 168 24.23 -2.08 -9.57
N TRP A 169 24.82 -1.31 -8.67
CA TRP A 169 24.98 -1.68 -7.27
C TRP A 169 23.72 -1.32 -6.49
N VAL A 170 23.02 -2.32 -5.98
CA VAL A 170 21.75 -2.17 -5.25
C VAL A 170 21.99 -2.41 -3.77
N THR A 171 21.40 -1.58 -2.92
CA THR A 171 21.33 -1.81 -1.48
C THR A 171 19.88 -2.00 -1.07
N ALA A 172 19.59 -3.14 -0.46
CA ALA A 172 18.25 -3.53 -0.06
C ALA A 172 18.19 -3.94 1.41
N ARG A 173 17.10 -3.57 2.08
CA ARG A 173 16.69 -4.13 3.37
C ARG A 173 15.88 -5.39 3.09
N VAL A 174 16.27 -6.51 3.66
CA VAL A 174 15.65 -7.81 3.34
C VAL A 174 15.15 -8.50 4.58
N ASN A 175 14.08 -9.27 4.42
CA ASN A 175 13.59 -10.23 5.39
C ASN A 175 13.05 -11.48 4.66
N LYS A 176 12.45 -12.39 5.41
CA LYS A 176 11.84 -13.62 4.87
C LYS A 176 10.67 -13.40 3.90
N ILE A 177 9.99 -12.25 4.00
CA ILE A 177 8.80 -11.91 3.20
C ILE A 177 9.22 -11.27 1.87
N GLY A 178 10.28 -10.48 1.87
CA GLY A 178 10.72 -9.76 0.68
C GLY A 178 11.90 -8.82 0.92
N SER A 179 12.04 -7.88 -0.01
CA SER A 179 13.14 -6.92 -0.08
C SER A 179 12.58 -5.51 -0.27
N TYR A 180 13.15 -4.52 0.40
CA TYR A 180 12.89 -3.09 0.17
C TYR A 180 14.16 -2.44 -0.38
N ILE A 181 14.09 -1.91 -1.60
CA ILE A 181 15.22 -1.26 -2.25
C ILE A 181 15.42 0.12 -1.63
N VAL A 182 16.58 0.32 -0.99
CA VAL A 182 16.92 1.59 -0.32
C VAL A 182 17.60 2.55 -1.28
N LYS A 183 18.57 2.04 -2.04
CA LYS A 183 19.33 2.83 -3.00
C LYS A 183 19.91 1.95 -4.11
N TYR A 184 20.20 2.58 -5.23
CA TYR A 184 20.87 1.95 -6.36
C TYR A 184 21.82 2.97 -7.03
N GLU A 185 22.99 2.51 -7.45
CA GLU A 185 24.05 3.33 -8.04
C GLU A 185 24.65 2.60 -9.26
N PHE A 186 24.86 3.29 -10.37
CA PHE A 186 25.54 2.69 -11.54
C PHE A 186 27.03 2.54 -11.26
N ILE A 187 27.61 1.40 -11.66
CA ILE A 187 29.01 1.07 -11.43
C ILE A 187 29.73 0.66 -12.72
N TYR A 188 31.04 0.89 -12.72
CA TYR A 188 31.96 0.31 -13.70
C TYR A 188 32.30 -1.12 -13.27
N MET A 189 32.26 -2.06 -14.21
CA MET A 189 32.80 -3.41 -14.03
C MET A 189 34.20 -3.50 -14.59
#